data_AF-A0A8T4YEK0-F1
#
_entry.id   AF-A0A8T4YEK0-F1
#
_cell.length_a   1.000
_cell.length_b   1.000
_cell.length_c   1.000
_cell.angle_alpha   90.00
_cell.angle_beta   90.00
_cell.angle_gamma   90.00
#
_symmetry.space_group_name_H-M   'P 1'
#
loop_
_entity.id
_entity.type
_entity.pdbx_description
1 polymer ?
#
loop_
_entity_poly.entity_id
_entity_poly.type
_entity_poly.pdbx_seq_one_letter_code
_entity_poly.pdbx_strand_id
1 'polypeptide(L)'
;MDHIWVDVKFLNPKTGDEVETKALIDTGAAYTIAPAEMAKKLGLESLGFVDVKTASGSERLWESEARIKIFDRENIADTCK
;
A
#
# COMPACT_ATOMS: atom_id res chain seq x y z
N MET A 1 -21.68 -9.13 6.17
CA MET A 1 -20.92 -8.27 7.10
C MET A 1 -19.45 -8.68 7.09
N ASP A 2 -18.88 -9.06 5.93
CA ASP A 2 -17.72 -9.99 5.96
C ASP A 2 -16.38 -9.38 5.53
N HIS A 3 -16.28 -8.05 5.54
CA HIS A 3 -15.02 -7.37 5.26
C HIS A 3 -14.68 -6.42 6.39
N ILE A 4 -13.49 -6.60 6.94
CA ILE A 4 -12.95 -5.73 7.99
C ILE A 4 -12.25 -4.58 7.28
N TRP A 5 -12.71 -3.37 7.56
CA TRP A 5 -12.12 -2.13 7.09
C TRP A 5 -11.53 -1.38 8.26
N VAL A 6 -10.33 -0.82 8.07
CA VAL A 6 -9.62 -0.09 9.11
C VAL A 6 -9.16 1.26 8.57
N ASP A 7 -9.15 2.28 9.42
CA ASP A 7 -8.55 3.57 9.11
C ASP A 7 -7.02 3.41 9.16
N VAL A 8 -6.35 3.83 8.10
CA VAL A 8 -4.90 3.74 7.95
C VAL A 8 -4.35 5.09 7.50
N LYS A 9 -3.13 5.38 7.94
CA LYS A 9 -2.34 6.51 7.44
C LYS A 9 -1.12 5.96 6.72
N PHE A 10 -0.96 6.35 5.47
CA PHE A 10 0.26 6.10 4.70
C PHE A 10 1.15 7.33 4.75
N LEU A 11 2.45 7.13 4.95
CA LEU A 11 3.48 8.15 4.94
C LEU A 11 4.56 7.80 3.93
N ASN A 12 5.04 8.82 3.22
CA ASN A 12 6.31 8.72 2.50
C ASN A 12 7.48 8.82 3.50
N PRO A 13 8.33 7.79 3.64
CA PRO A 13 9.42 7.81 4.61
C PRO A 13 10.50 8.86 4.31
N LYS A 14 10.58 9.37 3.07
CA LYS A 14 11.57 10.37 2.66
C LYS A 14 11.08 11.80 2.85
N THR A 15 9.83 12.10 2.49
CA THR A 15 9.29 13.47 2.52
C THR A 15 8.48 13.77 3.79
N GLY A 16 7.92 12.74 4.43
CA GLY A 16 6.97 12.88 5.53
C GLY A 16 5.54 13.20 5.08
N ASP A 17 5.27 13.25 3.77
CA ASP A 17 3.92 13.45 3.26
C ASP A 17 3.00 12.32 3.69
N GLU A 18 1.75 12.65 4.03
CA GLU A 18 0.80 11.70 4.58
C GLU A 18 -0.56 11.73 3.89
N VAL A 19 -1.25 10.59 3.91
CA VAL A 19 -2.64 10.45 3.48
C VAL A 19 -3.37 9.45 4.35
N GLU A 20 -4.56 9.83 4.80
CA GLU A 20 -5.47 8.97 5.57
C GLU A 20 -6.52 8.38 4.63
N THR A 21 -6.81 7.09 4.79
CA THR A 21 -7.80 6.36 4.00
C THR A 21 -8.35 5.18 4.79
N LYS A 22 -9.42 4.56 4.27
CA LYS A 22 -9.82 3.21 4.69
C LYS A 22 -9.13 2.16 3.84
N ALA A 23 -8.71 1.08 4.49
CA ALA A 23 -8.12 -0.09 3.82
C ALA A 23 -8.88 -1.36 4.21
N LEU A 24 -8.93 -2.32 3.27
CA LEU A 24 -9.45 -3.65 3.47
C LEU A 24 -8.37 -4.53 4.12
N ILE A 25 -8.73 -5.27 5.16
CA ILE A 25 -7.89 -6.34 5.68
C ILE A 25 -8.11 -7.59 4.82
N ASP A 26 -7.08 -7.96 4.06
CA ASP A 26 -7.09 -9.14 3.20
C ASP A 26 -5.87 -10.04 3.52
N THR A 27 -6.13 -11.17 4.17
CA THR A 27 -5.08 -12.15 4.53
C THR A 27 -4.59 -12.97 3.33
N GLY A 28 -5.26 -12.90 2.19
CA GLY A 28 -4.84 -13.54 0.94
C GLY A 28 -3.88 -12.69 0.10
N ALA A 29 -3.74 -11.41 0.41
CA ALA A 29 -2.83 -10.50 -0.29
C ALA A 29 -1.39 -10.67 0.22
N ALA A 30 -0.47 -10.95 -0.70
CA ALA A 30 0.96 -11.06 -0.38
C ALA A 30 1.65 -9.68 -0.24
N TYR A 31 1.08 -8.65 -0.86
CA TYR A 31 1.57 -7.27 -0.84
C TYR A 31 0.46 -6.32 -0.40
N THR A 32 0.84 -5.20 0.23
CA THR A 32 -0.10 -4.09 0.39
C THR A 32 -0.30 -3.42 -0.96
N ILE A 33 -1.54 -3.21 -1.38
CA ILE A 33 -1.85 -2.54 -2.66
C ILE A 33 -2.42 -1.14 -2.38
N ALA A 34 -1.84 -0.12 -3.00
CA ALA A 34 -2.32 1.25 -2.93
C ALA A 34 -2.73 1.76 -4.32
N PRO A 35 -3.81 2.54 -4.45
CA PRO A 35 -4.18 3.16 -5.73
C PRO A 35 -3.05 4.05 -6.28
N ALA A 36 -2.84 4.02 -7.59
CA ALA A 36 -1.75 4.77 -8.23
C ALA A 36 -1.78 6.28 -7.93
N GLU A 37 -2.98 6.87 -7.87
CA GLU A 37 -3.17 8.28 -7.52
C GLU A 37 -2.73 8.60 -6.08
N MET A 38 -2.88 7.66 -5.14
CA MET A 38 -2.44 7.82 -3.76
C MET A 38 -0.91 7.84 -3.68
N ALA A 39 -0.25 6.90 -4.35
CA ALA A 39 1.21 6.86 -4.42
C ALA A 39 1.78 8.12 -5.09
N LYS A 40 1.09 8.65 -6.11
CA LYS A 40 1.46 9.92 -6.76
C LYS A 40 1.30 11.11 -5.81
N LYS A 41 0.18 11.17 -5.06
CA LYS A 41 -0.06 12.22 -4.06
C LYS A 41 1.00 12.22 -2.95
N LEU A 42 1.42 11.03 -2.53
CA LEU A 42 2.49 10.84 -1.54
C LEU A 42 3.90 11.04 -2.10
N GLY A 43 4.06 11.21 -3.43
CA GLY A 43 5.37 11.30 -4.06
C GLY A 43 6.23 10.06 -3.86
N LEU A 44 5.62 8.86 -3.78
CA LEU A 44 6.36 7.62 -3.62
C LEU A 44 7.22 7.34 -4.86
N GLU A 45 8.44 6.89 -4.62
CA GLU A 45 9.40 6.53 -5.67
C GLU A 45 9.41 5.03 -5.94
N SER A 46 9.85 4.67 -7.15
CA SER A 46 9.94 3.28 -7.57
C SER A 46 11.13 2.62 -6.92
N LEU A 47 10.92 1.46 -6.33
CA LEU A 47 12.01 0.53 -6.03
C LEU A 47 12.23 -0.47 -7.18
N GLY A 48 11.26 -0.57 -8.09
CA GLY A 48 11.33 -1.43 -9.26
C GLY A 48 9.95 -1.90 -9.68
N PHE A 49 9.92 -3.11 -10.24
CA PHE A 49 8.70 -3.80 -10.62
C PHE A 49 8.71 -5.21 -10.07
N VAL A 50 7.53 -5.68 -9.67
CA VAL A 50 7.30 -7.04 -9.19
C VAL A 50 6.17 -7.68 -9.99
N ASP A 51 6.33 -8.96 -10.32
CA ASP A 51 5.27 -9.75 -10.92
C ASP A 51 4.38 -10.32 -9.82
N VAL A 52 3.12 -9.92 -9.80
CA VAL A 52 2.10 -10.32 -8.82
C VAL A 52 1.13 -11.29 -9.48
N LYS A 53 0.85 -12.40 -8.79
CA LYS A 53 -0.17 -13.36 -9.22
C LYS A 53 -1.53 -12.95 -8.66
N THR A 54 -2.45 -12.61 -9.54
CA THR A 54 -3.83 -12.24 -9.24
C THR A 54 -4.79 -13.36 -9.65
N ALA A 55 -6.09 -13.17 -9.39
CA ALA A 55 -7.13 -14.09 -9.86
C ALA A 55 -7.25 -14.12 -11.40
N SER A 56 -6.91 -13.01 -12.09
CA SER A 56 -6.96 -12.87 -13.55
C SER A 56 -5.71 -13.37 -14.26
N GLY A 57 -4.59 -13.54 -13.56
CA GLY A 57 -3.33 -13.97 -14.16
C GLY A 57 -2.12 -13.38 -13.44
N SER A 58 -1.02 -13.22 -14.16
CA SER A 58 0.14 -12.50 -13.63
C SER A 58 0.13 -11.07 -14.16
N GLU A 59 0.37 -10.11 -13.27
CA GLU A 59 0.44 -8.69 -13.58
C GLU A 59 1.76 -8.11 -13.06
N ARG A 60 2.36 -7.20 -13.82
CA ARG A 60 3.61 -6.55 -13.42
C ARG A 60 3.30 -5.18 -12.84
N LEU A 61 3.49 -5.04 -11.53
CA LEU A 61 3.17 -3.84 -10.77
C LEU A 61 4.41 -3.10 -10.33
N TRP A 62 4.25 -1.81 -10.06
CA TRP A 62 5.31 -0.96 -9.59
C TRP A 62 5.42 -1.07 -8.07
N GLU A 63 6.63 -1.26 -7.56
CA GLU A 63 6.88 -1.44 -6.13
C GLU A 63 7.43 -0.15 -5.50
N SER A 64 7.01 0.14 -4.26
CA SER A 64 7.50 1.24 -3.43
C SER A 64 7.46 0.94 -1.94
N GLU A 65 8.17 1.74 -1.17
CA GLU A 65 8.13 1.71 0.29
C GLU A 65 7.28 2.86 0.84
N ALA A 66 6.36 2.52 1.74
CA ALA A 66 5.59 3.48 2.53
C ALA A 66 5.59 3.05 4.00
N ARG A 67 5.52 4.04 4.91
CA ARG A 67 5.23 3.77 6.32
C ARG A 67 3.72 3.75 6.50
N ILE A 68 3.21 2.73 7.20
CA ILE A 68 1.79 2.57 7.44
C ILE A 68 1.55 2.63 8.94
N LYS A 69 0.64 3.52 9.35
CA LYS A 69 0.15 3.61 10.71
C LYS A 69 -1.29 3.08 10.78
N ILE A 70 -1.51 2.07 11.62
CA ILE A 70 -2.80 1.41 11.85
C ILE A 70 -2.98 1.24 13.36
N PHE A 71 -4.14 1.61 13.92
CA PHE A 71 -4.45 1.45 15.35
C PHE A 71 -3.35 1.97 16.30
N ASP A 72 -2.78 3.14 15.99
CA ASP A 72 -1.66 3.76 16.71
C ASP A 72 -0.35 2.97 16.76
N ARG A 73 -0.20 1.98 15.87
CA ARG A 73 1.06 1.27 15.63
C ARG A 73 1.60 1.62 14.24
N GLU A 74 2.90 1.84 14.15
CA GLU A 74 3.61 2.18 12.90
C GLU A 74 4.50 1.01 12.48
N ASN A 75 4.45 0.64 11.20
CA ASN A 75 5.35 -0.35 10.58
C ASN A 75 5.78 0.13 9.19
N ILE A 76 6.92 -0.39 8.70
CA ILE A 76 7.36 -0.24 7.31
C ILE A 76 6.77 -1.42 6.51
N ALA A 77 6.16 -1.15 5.36
CA ALA A 77 5.60 -2.18 4.50
C ALA A 77 5.89 -1.91 3.02
N ASP A 78 6.27 -2.97 2.30
CA ASP A 78 6.39 -2.94 0.84
C ASP A 78 4.99 -2.84 0.22
N THR A 79 4.80 -1.86 -0.66
CA THR A 79 3.50 -1.52 -1.26
C THR A 79 3.60 -1.48 -2.79
N CYS A 80 2.70 -2.20 -3.47
CA CYS A 80 2.61 -2.22 -4.93
C CYS A 80 1.44 -1.35 -5.44
N LYS A 81 1.56 -0.81 -6.66
CA LYS A 81 0.49 -0.05 -7.36
C LYS A 81 0.41 -0.38 -8.85
#